data_AF-W1PNW8-F1
#
_entry.id   AF-W1PNW8-F1
#
_cell.length_a   1.000
_cell.length_b   1.000
_cell.length_c   1.000
_cell.angle_alpha   90.00
_cell.angle_beta   90.00
_cell.angle_gamma   90.00
#
_symmetry.space_group_name_H-M   'P 1'
#
loop_
_entity.id
_entity.type
_entity.pdbx_description
1 polymer ?
#
loop_
_entity_poly.entity_id
_entity_poly.type
_entity_poly.pdbx_seq_one_letter_code
_entity_poly.pdbx_strand_id
1 'polypeptide(L)'
;ADFCGNVEMCRHTEQVVFSDPYKIAKYNHWTSPYLDWDAEAIREDYQLKQEIAELKSMFCARAQALIHGDLHTGSVMATANSTQVIDPEFAFYGPMGFDVGAFLGNLILAFYAQDGHANTRIERH
;
A
#
# COMPACT_ATOMS: atom_id res chain seq x y z
N ALA A 1 24.47 -5.50 11.36
CA ALA A 1 23.41 -6.43 10.93
C ALA A 1 22.09 -5.89 11.49
N ASP A 2 21.78 -4.63 11.17
CA ASP A 2 20.98 -3.79 12.09
C ASP A 2 19.51 -3.69 11.65
N PHE A 3 19.20 -4.09 10.41
CA PHE A 3 17.83 -4.05 9.85
C PHE A 3 17.08 -5.38 9.97
N CYS A 4 17.75 -6.47 10.38
CA CYS A 4 17.07 -7.68 10.85
C CYS A 4 16.31 -7.45 12.16
N GLY A 5 16.45 -6.28 12.81
CA GLY A 5 15.71 -5.91 14.01
C GLY A 5 14.31 -5.37 13.75
N ASN A 6 13.95 -4.99 12.51
CA ASN A 6 12.65 -4.39 12.18
C ASN A 6 11.55 -5.43 11.89
N VAL A 7 11.69 -6.64 12.44
CA VAL A 7 10.83 -7.80 12.16
C VAL A 7 9.37 -7.52 12.47
N GLU A 8 9.08 -6.79 13.55
CA GLU A 8 7.69 -6.48 13.91
C GLU A 8 7.01 -5.58 12.89
N MET A 9 7.73 -4.59 12.32
CA MET A 9 7.20 -3.74 11.25
C MET A 9 7.04 -4.53 9.96
N CYS A 10 8.02 -5.35 9.58
CA CYS A 10 7.88 -6.25 8.43
C CYS A 10 6.68 -7.20 8.59
N ARG A 11 6.50 -7.78 9.78
CA ARG A 11 5.37 -8.67 10.10
C ARG A 11 4.02 -7.94 10.03
N HIS A 12 3.99 -6.66 10.41
CA HIS A 12 2.81 -5.82 10.25
C HIS A 12 2.46 -5.67 8.76
N THR A 13 3.42 -5.26 7.93
CA THR A 13 3.23 -5.11 6.47
C THR A 13 2.83 -6.43 5.80
N GLU A 14 3.48 -7.55 6.16
CA GLU A 14 3.12 -8.89 5.69
C GLU A 14 1.67 -9.26 5.98
N GLN A 15 1.15 -8.82 7.13
CA GLN A 15 -0.23 -9.05 7.51
C GLN A 15 -1.17 -8.13 6.73
N VAL A 16 -0.99 -6.82 6.82
CA VAL A 16 -2.01 -5.85 6.36
C VAL A 16 -1.98 -5.60 4.85
N VAL A 17 -0.81 -5.72 4.20
CA VAL A 17 -0.68 -5.52 2.75
C VAL A 17 -0.86 -6.82 1.99
N PHE A 18 -0.23 -7.90 2.48
CA PHE A 18 -0.09 -9.13 1.70
C PHE A 18 -1.01 -10.28 2.13
N SER A 19 -1.81 -10.12 3.20
CA SER A 19 -2.60 -11.25 3.74
C SER A 19 -4.06 -10.90 4.03
N ASP A 20 -4.30 -9.91 4.88
CA ASP A 20 -5.64 -9.64 5.44
C ASP A 20 -6.70 -9.29 4.38
N PRO A 21 -6.43 -8.48 3.35
CA PRO A 21 -7.42 -8.19 2.30
C PRO A 21 -7.95 -9.42 1.55
N TYR A 22 -7.18 -10.51 1.51
CA TYR A 22 -7.48 -11.70 0.69
C TYR A 22 -8.15 -12.84 1.49
N LYS A 23 -8.56 -12.58 2.73
CA LYS A 23 -9.27 -13.52 3.62
C LYS A 23 -10.27 -12.80 4.52
N ILE A 24 -11.05 -13.56 5.28
CA ILE A 24 -11.84 -12.98 6.38
C ILE A 24 -10.86 -12.62 7.50
N ALA A 25 -10.77 -11.33 7.83
CA ALA A 25 -9.91 -10.82 8.89
C ALA A 25 -10.66 -9.79 9.73
N LYS A 26 -10.40 -9.79 11.05
CA LYS A 26 -11.05 -8.91 12.03
C LYS A 26 -10.87 -7.42 11.74
N TYR A 27 -9.74 -7.05 11.15
CA TYR A 27 -9.33 -5.66 10.96
C TYR A 27 -9.68 -5.10 9.58
N ASN A 28 -10.21 -5.93 8.68
CA ASN A 28 -10.65 -5.43 7.38
C ASN A 28 -11.86 -4.52 7.55
N HIS A 29 -11.84 -3.41 6.83
CA HIS A 29 -12.93 -2.44 6.80
C HIS A 29 -13.08 -1.88 5.39
N TRP A 30 -14.32 -1.60 5.01
CA TRP A 30 -14.69 -1.00 3.73
C TRP A 30 -16.03 -0.28 3.88
N THR A 31 -16.40 0.52 2.89
CA THR A 31 -17.67 1.25 2.85
C THR A 31 -18.84 0.29 2.61
N SER A 32 -19.35 -0.30 3.70
CA SER A 32 -20.48 -1.23 3.69
C SER A 32 -21.82 -0.47 3.69
N PRO A 33 -22.87 -0.97 3.00
CA PRO A 33 -22.92 -2.24 2.25
C PRO A 33 -22.39 -2.15 0.81
N TYR A 34 -21.97 -0.97 0.37
CA TYR A 34 -21.72 -0.67 -1.04
C TYR A 34 -20.59 -1.50 -1.67
N LEU A 35 -19.58 -1.89 -0.88
CA LEU A 35 -18.41 -2.65 -1.34
C LEU A 35 -18.38 -4.10 -0.82
N ASP A 36 -19.48 -4.62 -0.28
CA ASP A 36 -19.51 -5.98 0.31
C ASP A 36 -19.19 -7.05 -0.74
N TRP A 37 -19.75 -6.91 -1.95
CA TRP A 37 -19.52 -7.81 -3.08
C TRP A 37 -18.10 -7.69 -3.64
N ASP A 38 -17.54 -6.47 -3.71
CA ASP A 38 -16.16 -6.25 -4.14
C ASP A 38 -15.16 -6.90 -3.18
N ALA A 39 -15.40 -6.74 -1.87
CA ALA A 39 -14.58 -7.37 -0.84
C ALA A 39 -14.69 -8.90 -0.90
N GLU A 40 -15.85 -9.47 -1.22
CA GLU A 40 -16.03 -10.90 -1.47
C GLU A 40 -15.28 -11.37 -2.71
N ALA A 41 -15.42 -10.67 -3.84
CA ALA A 41 -14.73 -10.99 -5.09
C ALA A 41 -13.20 -11.04 -4.90
N ILE A 42 -12.60 -10.07 -4.19
CA ILE A 42 -11.17 -10.08 -3.88
C ILE A 42 -10.76 -11.32 -3.05
N ARG A 43 -11.60 -11.75 -2.10
CA ARG A 43 -11.34 -12.93 -1.28
C ARG A 43 -11.57 -14.23 -2.03
N GLU A 44 -12.33 -14.24 -3.11
CA GLU A 44 -12.61 -15.47 -3.88
C GLU A 44 -11.72 -15.62 -5.12
N ASP A 45 -11.04 -14.56 -5.55
CA ASP A 45 -10.13 -14.58 -6.69
C ASP A 45 -8.85 -15.38 -6.39
N TYR A 46 -8.75 -16.56 -6.98
CA TYR A 46 -7.59 -17.45 -6.86
C TYR A 46 -6.35 -16.90 -7.59
N GLN A 47 -6.53 -16.29 -8.75
CA GLN A 47 -5.41 -15.78 -9.53
C GLN A 47 -4.77 -14.59 -8.81
N LEU A 48 -5.58 -13.67 -8.28
CA LEU A 48 -5.11 -12.55 -7.47
C LEU A 48 -4.34 -13.04 -6.23
N LYS A 49 -4.84 -14.09 -5.57
CA LYS A 49 -4.17 -14.72 -4.42
C LYS A 49 -2.82 -15.35 -4.77
N GLN A 50 -2.69 -15.92 -5.96
CA GLN A 50 -1.42 -16.47 -6.42
C GLN A 50 -0.39 -15.34 -6.63
N GLU A 51 -0.77 -14.29 -7.36
CA GLU A 51 0.12 -13.15 -7.63
C GLU A 51 0.57 -12.46 -6.33
N ILE A 52 -0.34 -12.22 -5.38
CA ILE A 52 0.05 -11.60 -4.11
C ILE A 52 0.93 -12.50 -3.25
N ALA A 53 0.79 -13.83 -3.34
CA ALA A 53 1.67 -14.76 -2.62
C ALA A 53 3.11 -14.71 -3.16
N GLU A 54 3.28 -14.56 -4.48
CA GLU A 54 4.59 -14.37 -5.11
C GLU A 54 5.23 -13.04 -4.68
N LEU A 55 4.46 -11.95 -4.66
CA LEU A 55 4.91 -10.66 -4.17
C LEU A 55 5.27 -10.69 -2.68
N LYS A 56 4.46 -11.37 -1.86
CA LYS A 56 4.76 -11.60 -0.44
C LYS A 56 6.08 -12.34 -0.25
N SER A 57 6.29 -13.42 -1.02
CA SER A 57 7.55 -14.17 -0.98
C SER A 57 8.74 -13.28 -1.33
N MET A 58 8.61 -12.45 -2.37
CA MET A 58 9.65 -11.50 -2.75
C MET A 58 9.92 -10.46 -1.64
N PHE A 59 8.88 -9.96 -0.99
CA PHE A 59 9.00 -9.03 0.14
C PHE A 59 9.78 -9.64 1.32
N CYS A 60 9.46 -10.87 1.71
CA CYS A 60 10.10 -11.54 2.84
C CYS A 60 11.54 -12.02 2.55
N ALA A 61 11.86 -12.37 1.30
CA ALA A 61 13.11 -13.07 0.98
C ALA A 61 14.13 -12.25 0.18
N ARG A 62 13.71 -11.19 -0.53
CA ARG A 62 14.58 -10.46 -1.47
C ARG A 62 15.14 -9.18 -0.87
N ALA A 63 16.29 -9.27 -0.24
CA ALA A 63 17.08 -8.13 0.22
C ALA A 63 17.79 -7.41 -0.95
N GLN A 64 17.07 -6.54 -1.68
CA GLN A 64 17.59 -5.86 -2.87
C GLN A 64 18.20 -4.48 -2.57
N ALA A 65 17.55 -3.69 -1.71
CA ALA A 65 18.00 -2.37 -1.28
C ALA A 65 17.43 -2.05 0.10
N LEU A 66 18.01 -1.06 0.78
CA LEU A 66 17.37 -0.45 1.94
C LEU A 66 16.19 0.40 1.45
N ILE A 67 14.98 -0.11 1.63
CA ILE A 67 13.74 0.56 1.24
C ILE A 67 13.16 1.35 2.41
N HIS A 68 12.31 2.33 2.12
CA HIS A 68 11.53 3.09 3.10
C HIS A 68 10.51 2.19 3.80
N GLY A 69 9.84 1.31 3.06
CA GLY A 69 8.91 0.32 3.61
C GLY A 69 7.49 0.84 3.88
N ASP A 70 7.23 2.14 3.66
CA ASP A 70 5.90 2.76 3.75
C ASP A 70 5.80 4.09 2.97
N LEU A 71 6.30 4.10 1.73
CA LEU A 71 6.43 5.31 0.92
C LEU A 71 5.10 5.72 0.23
N HIS A 72 4.05 5.94 1.01
CA HIS A 72 2.79 6.51 0.51
C HIS A 72 2.83 8.05 0.46
N THR A 73 1.82 8.69 -0.14
CA THR A 73 1.79 10.16 -0.29
C THR A 73 1.76 10.90 1.05
N GLY A 74 1.21 10.30 2.11
CA GLY A 74 1.30 10.83 3.48
C GLY A 74 2.72 10.90 4.06
N SER A 75 3.66 10.12 3.53
CA SER A 75 5.08 10.08 3.95
C SER A 75 5.94 11.07 3.14
N VAL A 76 5.30 11.95 2.37
CA VAL A 76 5.96 12.98 1.57
C VAL A 76 5.36 14.35 1.91
N MET A 77 6.21 15.25 2.41
CA MET A 77 5.86 16.65 2.61
C MET A 77 6.31 17.47 1.40
N ALA A 78 5.40 18.24 0.82
CA ALA A 78 5.68 19.03 -0.37
C ALA A 78 5.28 20.51 -0.20
N THR A 79 6.11 21.39 -0.73
CA THR A 79 5.78 22.78 -1.07
C THR A 79 5.90 22.93 -2.59
N ALA A 80 5.64 24.13 -3.13
CA ALA A 80 5.85 24.39 -4.56
C ALA A 80 7.31 24.21 -5.03
N ASN A 81 8.28 24.23 -4.11
CA ASN A 81 9.72 24.21 -4.42
C ASN A 81 10.54 23.26 -3.53
N SER A 82 9.88 22.41 -2.74
CA SER A 82 10.53 21.45 -1.85
C SER A 82 9.73 20.16 -1.80
N THR A 83 10.42 19.04 -1.70
CA THR A 83 9.84 17.73 -1.52
C THR A 83 10.74 16.97 -0.56
N GLN A 84 10.17 16.54 0.57
CA GLN A 84 10.89 15.85 1.64
C GLN A 84 10.16 14.55 1.96
N VAL A 85 10.90 13.44 1.91
CA VAL A 85 10.42 12.13 2.37
C VAL A 85 10.69 12.03 3.87
N ILE A 86 9.70 11.58 4.63
CA ILE A 86 9.73 11.47 6.09
C ILE A 86 9.29 10.07 6.53
N ASP A 87 9.57 9.74 7.78
CA ASP A 87 9.06 8.55 8.47
C ASP A 87 9.49 7.17 7.92
N PRO A 88 10.81 6.90 7.74
CA PRO A 88 11.29 5.61 7.29
C PRO A 88 11.32 4.56 8.43
N GLU A 89 10.32 4.53 9.32
CA GLU A 89 10.30 3.60 10.46
C GLU A 89 10.12 2.14 10.04
N PHE A 90 9.54 1.90 8.86
CA PHE A 90 9.42 0.58 8.22
C PHE A 90 10.65 0.17 7.43
N ALA A 91 11.75 0.93 7.48
CA ALA A 91 12.89 0.67 6.62
C ALA A 91 13.54 -0.70 6.92
N PHE A 92 13.80 -1.46 5.85
CA PHE A 92 14.52 -2.73 5.90
C PHE A 92 15.13 -3.05 4.53
N TYR A 93 15.95 -4.10 4.45
CA TYR A 93 16.46 -4.58 3.17
C TYR A 93 15.39 -5.40 2.44
N GLY A 94 14.74 -4.78 1.45
CA GLY A 94 13.62 -5.37 0.71
C GLY A 94 13.69 -5.12 -0.80
N PRO A 95 12.66 -5.51 -1.56
CA PRO A 95 12.60 -5.31 -3.00
C PRO A 95 12.33 -3.83 -3.34
N MET A 96 13.14 -3.25 -4.22
CA MET A 96 13.03 -1.82 -4.61
C MET A 96 11.64 -1.45 -5.15
N GLY A 97 10.97 -2.41 -5.82
CA GLY A 97 9.64 -2.20 -6.38
C GLY A 97 8.56 -1.90 -5.34
N PHE A 98 8.79 -2.23 -4.06
CA PHE A 98 7.83 -1.97 -3.00
C PHE A 98 7.60 -0.46 -2.78
N ASP A 99 8.67 0.32 -2.62
CA ASP A 99 8.57 1.77 -2.44
C ASP A 99 7.99 2.47 -3.67
N VAL A 100 8.45 2.07 -4.86
CA VAL A 100 7.95 2.63 -6.14
C VAL A 100 6.45 2.33 -6.29
N GLY A 101 6.03 1.10 -5.96
CA GLY A 101 4.64 0.68 -6.00
C GLY A 101 3.77 1.41 -4.97
N ALA A 102 4.26 1.58 -3.73
CA ALA A 102 3.54 2.31 -2.69
C ALA A 102 3.28 3.77 -3.10
N PHE A 103 4.29 4.45 -3.64
CA PHE A 103 4.16 5.85 -4.05
C PHE A 103 3.21 6.00 -5.25
N LEU A 104 3.44 5.23 -6.32
CA LEU A 104 2.60 5.28 -7.52
C LEU A 104 1.16 4.83 -7.24
N GLY A 105 0.98 3.77 -6.44
CA GLY A 105 -0.33 3.28 -6.04
C GLY A 105 -1.14 4.36 -5.32
N ASN A 106 -0.50 5.12 -4.42
CA ASN A 106 -1.18 6.23 -3.73
C ASN A 106 -1.51 7.41 -4.66
N LEU A 107 -0.71 7.68 -5.68
CA LEU A 107 -1.08 8.67 -6.71
C LEU A 107 -2.28 8.20 -7.55
N ILE A 108 -2.36 6.91 -7.85
CA ILE A 108 -3.53 6.31 -8.53
C ILE A 108 -4.77 6.42 -7.65
N LEU A 109 -4.66 6.15 -6.35
CA LEU A 109 -5.75 6.36 -5.39
C LEU A 109 -6.21 7.83 -5.37
N ALA A 110 -5.25 8.77 -5.33
CA ALA A 110 -5.55 10.20 -5.35
C ALA A 110 -6.26 10.62 -6.64
N PHE A 111 -5.91 10.03 -7.79
CA PHE A 111 -6.59 10.23 -9.06
C PHE A 111 -8.05 9.78 -8.99
N TYR A 112 -8.31 8.54 -8.54
CA TYR A 112 -9.69 8.02 -8.43
C TYR A 112 -10.54 8.77 -7.38
N ALA A 113 -9.92 9.37 -6.37
CA ALA A 113 -10.62 10.16 -5.36
C ALA A 113 -11.11 11.53 -5.89
N GLN A 114 -10.55 12.07 -6.98
CA GLN A 114 -10.84 13.44 -7.42
C GLN A 114 -12.31 13.70 -7.72
N ASP A 115 -13.00 12.76 -8.37
CA ASP A 115 -14.42 12.91 -8.70
C ASP A 115 -15.31 13.04 -7.46
N GLY A 116 -14.93 12.41 -6.35
CA GLY A 116 -15.60 12.53 -5.05
C GLY A 116 -15.34 13.86 -4.33
N HIS A 117 -14.29 14.59 -4.72
CA HIS A 117 -13.95 15.92 -4.20
C HIS A 117 -14.38 17.07 -5.12
N ALA A 118 -14.86 16.75 -6.32
CA ALA A 118 -15.39 17.74 -7.24
C ALA A 118 -16.63 18.40 -6.62
N ASN A 119 -16.47 19.61 -6.08
CA ASN A 119 -17.61 20.45 -5.74
C ASN A 119 -18.48 20.60 -6.99
N THR A 120 -19.81 20.55 -6.81
CA THR A 120 -20.86 20.68 -7.85
C THR A 120 -20.84 22.03 -8.61
N ARG A 121 -19.72 22.75 -8.60
CA ARG A 121 -19.59 24.15 -9.01
C ARG A 121 -18.35 24.45 -9.86
N ILE A 122 -17.84 23.48 -10.61
CA ILE A 122 -16.84 23.77 -11.65
C ILE A 122 -17.43 23.38 -13.00
N GLU A 123 -17.81 24.42 -13.72
CA GLU A 123 -18.17 24.42 -15.14
C GLU A 123 -17.10 23.68 -15.93
N ARG A 124 -17.53 22.68 -16.70
CA ARG A 124 -16.70 22.07 -17.73
C ARG A 124 -16.56 23.10 -18.87
N HIS A 125 -15.37 23.64 -19.06
CA HIS A 125 -14.97 24.29 -20.30
C HIS A 125 -14.55 23.25 -21.34
#